data_AF-A0A9D4YRZ2-F1
#
_entry.id   AF-A0A9D4YRZ2-F1
#
_cell.length_a   1.000
_cell.length_b   1.000
_cell.length_c   1.000
_cell.angle_alpha   90.00
_cell.angle_beta   90.00
_cell.angle_gamma   90.00
#
_symmetry.space_group_name_H-M   'P 1'
#
loop_
_entity.id
_entity.type
_entity.pdbx_description
1 polymer ?
#
loop_
_entity_poly.entity_id
_entity_poly.type
_entity_poly.pdbx_seq_one_letter_code
_entity_poly.pdbx_strand_id
1 'polypeptide(L)'
;MATASITANDGPPFYLPRDPRTTQWYFSGNKQLITLLLVAYIYIVKVGGPRFMKNRKPYDGIKPLITFYNAFMVATAFAVINGAVHVVMYTYYFLSSLGPEVQKYLWWKRYITQLQLVQFVVLFVHSLMPFFFNCNYPRSHTYITMSQAAFFFGLFMNFYVQSYQKKTHVATKSVANGKMH
;
A
#
# COMPACT_ATOMS: atom_id res chain seq x y z
N MET A 1 -32.75 11.41 18.37
CA MET A 1 -33.21 10.29 17.53
C MET A 1 -34.41 10.77 16.73
N ALA A 2 -34.22 11.08 15.45
CA ALA A 2 -35.35 11.39 14.57
C ALA A 2 -35.81 10.09 13.93
N THR A 3 -36.95 9.57 14.38
CA THR A 3 -37.67 8.45 13.77
C THR A 3 -38.20 8.89 12.41
N ALA A 4 -37.56 8.43 11.33
CA ALA A 4 -38.13 8.53 9.99
C ALA A 4 -39.19 7.44 9.84
N SER A 5 -40.47 7.84 9.94
CA SER A 5 -41.61 6.98 9.59
C SER A 5 -41.69 6.85 8.08
N ILE A 6 -41.27 5.70 7.55
CA ILE A 6 -41.41 5.38 6.13
C ILE A 6 -42.87 5.01 5.87
N THR A 7 -43.58 5.83 5.11
CA THR A 7 -44.91 5.48 4.61
C THR A 7 -44.78 4.57 3.39
N ALA A 8 -45.65 3.57 3.26
CA ALA A 8 -45.58 2.51 2.25
C ALA A 8 -45.79 2.98 0.79
N ASN A 9 -45.92 4.29 0.55
CA ASN A 9 -46.19 4.87 -0.77
C ASN A 9 -44.98 5.57 -1.41
N ASP A 10 -43.85 5.66 -0.72
CA ASP A 10 -42.64 6.24 -1.28
C ASP A 10 -41.81 5.13 -1.93
N GLY A 11 -41.62 5.19 -3.25
CA GLY A 11 -40.68 4.31 -3.96
C GLY A 11 -39.28 4.34 -3.31
N PRO A 12 -38.41 3.35 -3.55
CA PRO A 12 -37.12 3.28 -2.88
C PRO A 12 -36.38 4.62 -3.06
N PRO A 13 -35.89 5.23 -1.96
CA PRO A 13 -35.25 6.53 -2.06
C PRO A 13 -34.05 6.42 -3.00
N PHE A 14 -33.98 7.33 -3.97
CA PHE A 14 -32.92 7.35 -4.98
C PHE A 14 -31.51 7.44 -4.37
N TYR A 15 -31.41 7.89 -3.11
CA TYR A 15 -30.18 7.88 -2.33
C TYR A 15 -30.34 7.04 -1.06
N LEU A 16 -29.37 6.16 -0.81
CA LEU A 16 -29.31 5.41 0.45
C LEU A 16 -29.14 6.38 1.64
N PRO A 17 -29.85 6.15 2.76
CA PRO A 17 -29.66 6.91 4.01
C PRO A 17 -28.20 6.85 4.48
N ARG A 18 -27.68 7.96 5.02
CA ARG A 18 -26.30 8.05 5.54
C ARG A 18 -26.11 7.12 6.74
N ASP A 19 -25.01 6.37 6.78
CA ASP A 19 -24.68 5.49 7.90
C ASP A 19 -24.53 6.31 9.21
N PRO A 20 -25.32 6.01 10.26
CA PRO A 20 -25.28 6.69 11.55
C PRO A 20 -23.88 6.68 12.20
N ARG A 21 -23.01 5.70 11.91
CA ARG A 21 -21.63 5.62 12.45
C ARG A 21 -20.70 6.69 11.89
N THR A 22 -21.05 7.30 10.77
CA THR A 22 -20.24 8.34 10.12
C THR A 22 -20.73 9.75 10.44
N THR A 23 -21.83 9.88 11.19
CA THR A 23 -22.55 11.16 11.39
C THR A 23 -21.71 12.24 12.07
N GLN A 24 -20.93 11.87 13.09
CA GLN A 24 -20.04 12.76 13.84
C GLN A 24 -18.74 13.18 13.13
N TRP A 25 -18.43 12.62 11.96
CA TRP A 25 -17.20 12.99 11.25
C TRP A 25 -17.34 14.40 10.67
N TYR A 26 -16.52 15.33 11.15
CA TYR A 26 -16.55 16.77 10.81
C TYR A 26 -16.59 17.08 9.32
N PHE A 27 -16.01 16.22 8.47
CA PHE A 27 -16.00 16.39 7.01
C PHE A 27 -16.95 15.46 6.25
N SER A 28 -17.47 14.41 6.87
CA SER A 28 -18.22 13.34 6.17
C SER A 28 -19.74 13.57 6.12
N GLY A 29 -20.21 14.76 6.53
CA GLY A 29 -21.65 14.99 6.75
C GLY A 29 -22.26 16.18 6.08
N ASN A 30 -21.49 17.22 5.81
CA ASN A 30 -22.01 18.45 5.26
C ASN A 30 -21.75 18.50 3.75
N LYS A 31 -22.72 17.99 2.96
CA LYS A 31 -22.65 17.99 1.49
C LYS A 31 -22.47 19.41 0.94
N GLN A 32 -23.14 20.40 1.52
CA GLN A 32 -23.04 21.79 1.08
C GLN A 32 -21.62 22.34 1.25
N LEU A 33 -20.98 22.04 2.39
CA LEU A 33 -19.58 22.43 2.64
C LEU A 33 -18.63 21.77 1.64
N ILE A 34 -18.77 20.46 1.40
CA ILE A 34 -17.94 19.73 0.43
C ILE A 34 -18.12 20.30 -0.98
N THR A 35 -19.37 20.52 -1.42
CA THR A 35 -19.66 21.10 -2.73
C THR A 35 -19.07 22.50 -2.86
N LEU A 36 -19.17 23.34 -1.83
CA LEU A 36 -18.60 24.68 -1.83
C LEU A 36 -17.06 24.64 -1.90
N LEU A 37 -16.40 23.77 -1.13
CA LEU A 37 -14.95 23.59 -1.17
C LEU A 37 -14.47 23.13 -2.55
N LEU A 38 -15.19 22.20 -3.20
CA LEU A 38 -14.86 21.73 -4.54
C LEU A 38 -15.02 22.83 -5.60
N VAL A 39 -16.14 23.56 -5.57
CA VAL A 39 -16.38 24.69 -6.50
C VAL A 39 -15.32 25.77 -6.29
N ALA A 40 -15.01 26.11 -5.04
CA ALA A 40 -13.95 27.07 -4.70
C ALA A 40 -12.58 26.60 -5.21
N TYR A 41 -12.22 25.33 -4.99
CA TYR A 41 -10.98 24.73 -5.49
C TYR A 41 -10.88 24.83 -7.02
N ILE A 42 -11.94 24.44 -7.74
CA ILE A 42 -11.96 24.49 -9.22
C ILE A 42 -11.82 25.94 -9.70
N TYR A 43 -12.54 26.89 -9.09
CA TYR A 43 -12.43 28.30 -9.43
C TYR A 43 -11.01 28.83 -9.22
N ILE A 44 -10.39 28.54 -8.07
CA ILE A 44 -9.02 28.95 -7.76
C ILE A 44 -8.03 28.32 -8.73
N VAL A 45 -8.14 27.04 -9.05
CA VAL A 45 -7.17 26.35 -9.91
C VAL A 45 -7.34 26.71 -11.39
N LYS A 46 -8.58 26.81 -11.89
CA LYS A 46 -8.84 27.03 -13.32
C LYS A 46 -8.95 28.51 -13.71
N VAL A 47 -9.38 29.39 -12.81
CA VAL A 47 -9.64 30.80 -13.14
C VAL A 47 -8.70 31.73 -12.35
N GLY A 48 -8.71 31.65 -11.03
CA GLY A 48 -7.94 32.54 -10.16
C GLY A 48 -6.43 32.40 -10.34
N GLY A 49 -5.92 31.17 -10.33
CA GLY A 49 -4.51 30.82 -10.42
C GLY A 49 -3.88 31.27 -11.73
N PRO A 50 -4.40 30.89 -12.91
CA PRO A 50 -3.85 31.33 -14.19
C PRO A 50 -3.93 32.86 -14.37
N ARG A 51 -5.00 33.50 -13.88
CA ARG A 51 -5.14 34.96 -13.92
C ARG A 51 -4.10 35.68 -13.06
N PHE A 52 -3.76 35.11 -11.90
CA PHE A 52 -2.72 35.62 -11.01
C PHE A 52 -1.29 35.33 -11.50
N MET A 53 -1.07 34.20 -12.18
CA MET A 53 0.24 33.77 -12.67
C MET A 53 0.63 34.37 -14.03
N LYS A 54 -0.30 35.03 -14.75
CA LYS A 54 -0.06 35.56 -16.12
C LYS A 54 1.20 36.42 -16.26
N ASN A 55 1.53 37.21 -15.24
CA ASN A 55 2.65 38.18 -15.27
C ASN A 55 3.75 37.85 -14.24
N ARG A 56 3.77 36.63 -13.69
CA ARG A 56 4.72 36.22 -12.63
C ARG A 56 5.54 35.02 -13.11
N LYS A 57 6.83 35.00 -12.79
CA LYS A 57 7.69 33.84 -13.05
C LYS A 57 7.26 32.66 -12.16
N PRO A 58 7.45 31.40 -12.61
CA PRO A 58 7.16 30.24 -11.78
C PRO A 58 7.97 30.28 -10.48
N TYR A 59 7.32 29.91 -9.37
CA TYR A 59 7.97 29.90 -8.06
C TYR A 59 9.04 28.80 -8.00
N ASP A 60 10.30 29.17 -7.79
CA ASP A 60 11.38 28.20 -7.66
C ASP A 60 11.46 27.59 -6.26
N GLY A 61 11.09 28.36 -5.22
CA GLY A 61 11.14 27.92 -3.82
C GLY A 61 10.10 26.86 -3.41
N ILE A 62 9.07 26.60 -4.23
CA ILE A 62 8.05 25.57 -3.96
C ILE A 62 8.45 24.17 -4.43
N LYS A 63 9.47 24.06 -5.29
CA LYS A 63 10.00 22.78 -5.78
C LYS A 63 10.34 21.81 -4.62
N PRO A 64 11.10 22.19 -3.58
CA PRO A 64 11.39 21.28 -2.46
C PRO A 64 10.13 20.85 -1.70
N LEU A 65 9.11 21.70 -1.61
CA LEU A 65 7.84 21.35 -0.96
C LEU A 65 7.06 20.30 -1.77
N ILE A 66 6.97 20.47 -3.10
CA ILE A 66 6.33 19.50 -4.00
C ILE A 66 7.09 18.17 -3.94
N THR A 67 8.42 18.23 -3.94
CA THR A 67 9.29 17.08 -3.79
C THR A 67 9.04 16.35 -2.46
N PHE A 68 8.97 17.08 -1.34
CA PHE A 68 8.68 16.53 -0.03
C PHE A 68 7.29 15.90 0.04
N TYR A 69 6.28 16.56 -0.51
CA TYR A 69 4.91 16.05 -0.59
C TYR A 69 4.85 14.72 -1.36
N ASN A 70 5.49 14.64 -2.52
CA ASN A 70 5.54 13.40 -3.31
C ASN A 70 6.28 12.28 -2.57
N ALA A 71 7.40 12.59 -1.90
CA ALA A 71 8.13 11.62 -1.07
C ALA A 71 7.28 11.12 0.10
N PHE A 72 6.58 12.02 0.78
CA PHE A 72 5.68 11.67 1.88
C PHE A 72 4.54 10.76 1.42
N MET A 73 3.93 11.07 0.27
CA MET A 73 2.87 10.25 -0.31
C MET A 73 3.35 8.82 -0.61
N VAL A 74 4.52 8.68 -1.25
CA VAL A 74 5.12 7.37 -1.57
C VAL A 74 5.49 6.61 -0.30
N ALA A 75 6.11 7.28 0.69
CA ALA A 75 6.47 6.67 1.96
C ALA A 75 5.24 6.15 2.73
N THR A 76 4.16 6.92 2.73
CA THR A 76 2.90 6.53 3.38
C THR A 76 2.26 5.33 2.69
N ALA A 77 2.21 5.33 1.35
CA ALA A 77 1.70 4.18 0.58
C ALA A 77 2.52 2.91 0.84
N PHE A 78 3.85 3.05 0.91
CA PHE A 78 4.73 1.94 1.25
C PHE A 78 4.46 1.40 2.65
N ALA A 79 4.32 2.28 3.65
CA ALA A 79 4.03 1.87 5.02
C ALA A 79 2.71 1.09 5.12
N VAL A 80 1.68 1.50 4.37
CA VAL A 80 0.39 0.79 4.33
C VAL A 80 0.55 -0.61 3.72
N ILE A 81 1.22 -0.72 2.57
CA ILE A 81 1.45 -2.02 1.91
C ILE A 81 2.29 -2.94 2.79
N ASN A 82 3.38 -2.41 3.37
CA ASN A 82 4.25 -3.16 4.27
C ASN A 82 3.49 -3.64 5.51
N GLY A 83 2.68 -2.76 6.11
CA GLY A 83 1.81 -3.08 7.24
C GLY A 83 0.83 -4.21 6.90
N ALA A 84 0.19 -4.18 5.73
CA ALA A 84 -0.71 -5.25 5.30
C ALA A 84 -0.01 -6.62 5.20
N VAL A 85 1.21 -6.66 4.63
CA VAL A 85 2.01 -7.89 4.57
C VAL A 85 2.44 -8.36 5.95
N HIS A 86 2.80 -7.43 6.83
CA HIS A 86 3.19 -7.75 8.21
C HIS A 86 2.03 -8.27 9.03
N VAL A 87 0.81 -7.75 8.84
CA VAL A 87 -0.40 -8.30 9.47
C VAL A 87 -0.53 -9.78 9.10
N VAL A 88 -0.43 -10.13 7.81
CA VAL A 88 -0.52 -11.54 7.37
C VAL A 88 0.58 -12.41 8.00
N MET A 89 1.81 -11.91 8.05
CA MET A 89 2.94 -12.64 8.63
C MET A 89 2.78 -12.83 10.15
N TYR A 90 2.41 -11.79 10.89
CA TYR A 90 2.23 -11.88 12.34
C TYR A 90 1.01 -12.70 12.72
N THR A 91 -0.07 -12.67 11.93
CA THR A 91 -1.20 -13.58 12.10
C THR A 91 -0.74 -15.04 11.97
N TYR A 92 0.14 -15.35 11.01
CA TYR A 92 0.71 -16.70 10.91
C TYR A 92 1.53 -17.08 12.14
N TYR A 93 2.38 -16.19 12.65
CA TYR A 93 3.16 -16.48 13.86
C TYR A 93 2.28 -16.66 15.10
N PHE A 94 1.23 -15.85 15.23
CA PHE A 94 0.23 -16.02 16.29
C PHE A 94 -0.44 -17.40 16.19
N LEU A 95 -0.95 -17.79 15.01
CA LEU A 95 -1.56 -19.11 14.80
C LEU A 95 -0.59 -20.26 15.06
N SER A 96 0.69 -20.09 14.70
CA SER A 96 1.73 -21.08 14.99
C SER A 96 2.01 -21.25 16.49
N SER A 97 1.63 -20.29 17.33
CA SER A 97 1.81 -20.35 18.79
C SER A 97 0.63 -21.01 19.53
N LEU A 98 -0.50 -21.25 18.86
CA LEU A 98 -1.72 -21.84 19.45
C LEU A 98 -1.67 -23.37 19.61
N GLY A 99 -0.50 -23.99 19.45
CA GLY A 99 -0.27 -25.42 19.68
C GLY A 99 -0.20 -26.29 18.42
N PRO A 100 0.13 -27.59 18.59
CA PRO A 100 0.41 -28.52 17.49
C PRO A 100 -0.83 -28.86 16.64
N GLU A 101 -2.03 -28.76 17.22
CA GLU A 101 -3.33 -28.93 16.54
C GLU A 101 -3.49 -27.93 15.38
N VAL A 102 -3.17 -26.65 15.60
CA VAL A 102 -3.32 -25.58 14.61
C VAL A 102 -2.19 -25.60 13.58
N GLN A 103 -0.98 -25.98 14.00
CA GLN A 103 0.20 -26.02 13.13
C GLN A 103 0.03 -26.96 11.92
N LYS A 104 -0.77 -28.01 12.05
CA LYS A 104 -1.03 -28.97 10.96
C LYS A 104 -1.74 -28.32 9.76
N TYR A 105 -2.55 -27.30 9.99
CA TYR A 105 -3.29 -26.58 8.93
C TYR A 105 -2.47 -25.46 8.27
N LEU A 106 -1.25 -25.15 8.76
CA LEU A 106 -0.41 -24.05 8.30
C LEU A 106 0.44 -24.37 7.05
N TRP A 107 -0.15 -25.00 6.03
CA TRP A 107 0.58 -25.36 4.79
C TRP A 107 1.01 -24.14 3.96
N TRP A 108 0.36 -22.98 4.15
CA TRP A 108 0.58 -21.79 3.32
C TRP A 108 1.80 -20.96 3.70
N LYS A 109 2.65 -21.44 4.62
CA LYS A 109 3.90 -20.76 5.02
C LYS A 109 4.74 -20.30 3.81
N ARG A 110 4.77 -21.10 2.74
CA ARG A 110 5.48 -20.76 1.49
C ARG A 110 4.94 -19.48 0.85
N TYR A 111 3.62 -19.33 0.78
CA TYR A 111 2.98 -18.17 0.17
C TYR A 111 3.29 -16.87 0.94
N ILE A 112 3.41 -16.92 2.27
CA ILE A 112 3.77 -15.74 3.08
C ILE A 112 5.18 -15.25 2.72
N THR A 113 6.15 -16.15 2.63
CA THR A 113 7.53 -15.79 2.26
C THR A 113 7.65 -15.33 0.80
N GLN A 114 6.83 -15.89 -0.10
CA GLN A 114 6.72 -15.42 -1.48
C GLN A 114 6.14 -14.00 -1.54
N LEU A 115 5.10 -13.72 -0.74
CA LEU A 115 4.46 -12.41 -0.67
C LEU A 115 5.43 -11.34 -0.17
N GLN A 116 6.21 -11.64 0.87
CA GLN A 116 7.28 -10.74 1.37
C GLN A 116 8.35 -10.50 0.30
N LEU A 117 8.81 -11.53 -0.42
CA LEU A 117 9.82 -11.39 -1.47
C LEU A 117 9.30 -10.55 -2.64
N VAL A 118 8.05 -10.78 -3.06
CA VAL A 118 7.39 -9.99 -4.12
C VAL A 118 7.25 -8.53 -3.70
N GLN A 119 6.88 -8.24 -2.44
CA GLN A 119 6.82 -6.87 -1.92
C GLN A 119 8.17 -6.15 -2.07
N PHE A 120 9.30 -6.82 -1.76
CA PHE A 120 10.62 -6.24 -1.92
C PHE A 120 11.00 -5.99 -3.39
N VAL A 121 10.66 -6.90 -4.31
CA VAL A 121 10.92 -6.73 -5.74
C VAL A 121 10.11 -5.57 -6.31
N VAL A 122 8.82 -5.48 -5.97
CA VAL A 122 7.95 -4.37 -6.40
C VAL A 122 8.49 -3.03 -5.86
N LEU A 123 8.93 -2.99 -4.61
CA LEU A 123 9.57 -1.81 -4.02
C LEU A 123 10.84 -1.41 -4.79
N PHE A 124 11.69 -2.37 -5.13
CA PHE A 124 12.93 -2.12 -5.83
C PHE A 124 12.65 -1.51 -7.22
N VAL A 125 11.70 -2.08 -7.98
CA VAL A 125 11.27 -1.52 -9.27
C VAL A 125 10.66 -0.12 -9.12
N HIS A 126 9.81 0.09 -8.10
CA HIS A 126 9.24 1.41 -7.82
C HIS A 126 10.33 2.45 -7.47
N SER A 127 11.40 2.02 -6.79
CA SER A 127 12.55 2.87 -6.45
C SER A 127 13.44 3.19 -7.66
N LEU A 128 13.37 2.41 -8.73
CA LEU A 128 14.07 2.68 -10.00
C LEU A 128 13.29 3.65 -10.91
N MET A 129 11.99 3.82 -10.71
CA MET A 129 11.15 4.71 -11.54
C MET A 129 11.61 6.18 -11.55
N PRO A 130 12.04 6.79 -10.42
CA PRO A 130 12.60 8.16 -10.40
C PRO A 130 13.94 8.30 -11.13
N PHE A 131 14.58 7.21 -11.52
CA PHE A 131 15.83 7.25 -12.30
C PHE A 131 15.55 7.45 -13.80
N PHE A 132 14.42 6.94 -14.29
CA PHE A 132 14.03 7.05 -15.71
C PHE A 132 13.15 8.26 -16.00
N PHE A 133 12.36 8.71 -15.02
CA PHE A 133 11.55 9.92 -15.13
C PHE A 133 12.23 11.05 -14.35
N ASN A 134 12.49 12.19 -14.99
CA ASN A 134 13.04 13.41 -14.38
C ASN A 134 12.04 14.08 -13.40
N CYS A 135 11.50 13.32 -12.45
CA CYS A 135 10.83 13.85 -11.28
C CYS A 135 11.91 14.37 -10.34
N ASN A 136 11.76 15.60 -9.87
CA ASN A 136 12.70 16.29 -9.00
C ASN A 136 12.66 15.67 -7.58
N TYR A 137 13.00 14.39 -7.45
CA TYR A 137 12.93 13.56 -6.23
C TYR A 137 14.28 13.60 -5.48
N PRO A 138 14.32 13.60 -4.13
CA PRO A 138 15.58 13.72 -3.42
C PRO A 138 16.38 12.43 -3.59
N ARG A 139 17.54 12.54 -4.25
CA ARG A 139 18.39 11.36 -4.57
C ARG A 139 18.85 10.59 -3.33
N SER A 140 19.00 11.26 -2.18
CA SER A 140 19.37 10.62 -0.92
C SER A 140 18.37 9.54 -0.48
N HIS A 141 17.06 9.80 -0.62
CA HIS A 141 16.03 8.82 -0.29
C HIS A 141 16.07 7.61 -1.23
N THR A 142 16.35 7.83 -2.52
CA THR A 142 16.49 6.74 -3.51
C THR A 142 17.66 5.80 -3.15
N TYR A 143 18.84 6.34 -2.83
CA TYR A 143 20.01 5.53 -2.49
C TYR A 143 19.84 4.73 -1.20
N ILE A 144 19.22 5.32 -0.17
CA ILE A 144 18.93 4.64 1.10
C ILE A 144 17.98 3.46 0.85
N THR A 145 16.88 3.68 0.15
CA THR A 145 15.89 2.63 -0.12
C THR A 145 16.47 1.50 -0.98
N MET A 146 17.30 1.82 -1.97
CA MET A 146 17.99 0.78 -2.77
C MET A 146 18.94 -0.07 -1.93
N SER A 147 19.71 0.56 -1.04
CA SER A 147 20.64 -0.16 -0.16
C SER A 147 19.90 -1.08 0.81
N GLN A 148 18.81 -0.59 1.40
CA GLN A 148 17.94 -1.35 2.29
C GLN A 148 17.27 -2.53 1.57
N ALA A 149 16.76 -2.32 0.35
CA ALA A 149 16.14 -3.37 -0.44
C ALA A 149 17.12 -4.49 -0.81
N ALA A 150 18.34 -4.14 -1.22
CA ALA A 150 19.36 -5.13 -1.58
C ALA A 150 19.76 -6.01 -0.38
N PHE A 151 19.93 -5.41 0.80
CA PHE A 151 20.24 -6.13 2.04
C PHE A 151 19.16 -7.16 2.40
N PHE A 152 17.89 -6.75 2.44
CA PHE A 152 16.79 -7.66 2.77
C PHE A 152 16.57 -8.71 1.69
N PHE A 153 16.68 -8.36 0.41
CA PHE A 153 16.56 -9.31 -0.68
C PHE A 153 17.60 -10.43 -0.57
N GLY A 154 18.87 -10.10 -0.28
CA GLY A 154 19.93 -11.10 -0.08
C GLY A 154 19.62 -12.09 1.06
N LEU A 155 19.18 -11.58 2.21
CA LEU A 155 18.82 -12.42 3.36
C LEU A 155 17.64 -13.35 3.06
N PHE A 156 16.56 -12.83 2.48
CA PHE A 156 15.37 -13.63 2.18
C PHE A 156 15.60 -14.59 1.02
N MET A 157 16.41 -14.23 0.03
CA MET A 157 16.80 -15.14 -1.05
C MET A 157 17.60 -16.32 -0.51
N ASN A 158 18.56 -16.05 0.41
CA ASN A 158 19.32 -17.10 1.08
C ASN A 158 18.39 -18.04 1.89
N PHE A 159 17.49 -17.48 2.70
CA PHE A 159 16.49 -18.24 3.44
C PHE A 159 15.56 -19.07 2.53
N TYR A 160 15.12 -18.49 1.40
CA TYR A 160 14.23 -19.16 0.44
C TYR A 160 14.91 -20.37 -0.21
N VAL A 161 16.14 -20.21 -0.69
CA VAL A 161 16.94 -21.28 -1.29
C VAL A 161 17.18 -22.41 -0.28
N GLN A 162 17.60 -22.08 0.94
CA GLN A 162 17.86 -23.07 1.98
C GLN A 162 16.61 -23.82 2.43
N SER A 163 15.46 -23.13 2.55
CA SER A 163 14.24 -23.72 3.10
C SER A 163 13.41 -24.49 2.07
N TYR A 164 13.42 -24.07 0.80
CA TYR A 164 12.52 -24.60 -0.22
C TYR A 164 13.25 -25.34 -1.35
N GLN A 165 14.38 -24.84 -1.86
CA GLN A 165 15.08 -25.52 -2.96
C GLN A 165 15.87 -26.75 -2.50
N LYS A 166 16.53 -26.70 -1.32
CA LYS A 166 17.21 -27.89 -0.77
C LYS A 166 16.26 -29.07 -0.52
N LYS A 167 15.01 -28.81 -0.11
CA LYS A 167 14.00 -29.87 0.09
C LYS A 167 13.63 -30.56 -1.22
N THR A 168 13.50 -29.81 -2.31
CA THR A 168 13.20 -30.38 -3.64
C THR A 168 14.36 -31.22 -4.16
N HIS A 169 15.61 -30.77 -4.04
CA HIS A 169 16.77 -31.54 -4.52
C HIS A 169 17.02 -32.84 -3.74
N VAL A 170 16.79 -32.85 -2.42
CA VAL A 170 16.91 -34.06 -1.60
C VAL A 170 15.77 -35.05 -1.89
N ALA A 171 14.54 -34.57 -2.05
CA ALA A 171 13.41 -35.42 -2.43
C ALA A 171 13.61 -36.06 -3.82
N THR A 172 14.07 -35.30 -4.82
CA THR A 172 14.34 -35.82 -6.17
C THR A 172 15.51 -36.80 -6.19
N LYS A 173 16.58 -36.57 -5.41
CA LYS A 173 17.70 -37.52 -5.29
C LYS A 173 17.28 -38.82 -4.60
N SER A 174 16.45 -38.75 -3.56
CA SER A 174 15.97 -39.94 -2.84
C SER A 174 15.04 -40.81 -3.71
N VAL A 175 14.21 -40.20 -4.56
CA VAL A 175 13.34 -40.91 -5.51
C VAL A 175 14.13 -41.50 -6.68
N ALA A 176 15.21 -40.82 -7.13
CA ALA A 176 16.10 -41.37 -8.16
C ALA A 176 16.90 -42.58 -7.67
N ASN A 177 17.39 -42.57 -6.42
CA ASN A 177 18.09 -43.72 -5.82
C ASN A 177 17.15 -44.88 -5.46
N GLY A 178 15.88 -44.62 -5.13
CA GLY A 178 14.90 -45.66 -4.81
C GLY A 178 14.28 -46.39 -6.02
N LYS A 179 14.58 -45.96 -7.25
CA LYS A 179 14.11 -46.59 -8.51
C LYS A 179 15.16 -47.48 -9.19
N MET A 180 16.31 -47.70 -8.57
CA MET A 180 17.39 -48.58 -9.06
C MET A 180 17.44 -49.95 -8.35
N HIS A 181 16.34 -50.38 -7.71
CA HIS A 181 16.17 -51.72 -7.15
C HIS A 181 14.90 -52.37 -7.69
#